data_AF-A0AB34GWU5-F1
#
_entry.id   AF-A0AB34GWU5-F1
#
_cell.length_a   1.000
_cell.length_b   1.000
_cell.length_c   1.000
_cell.angle_alpha   90.00
_cell.angle_beta   90.00
_cell.angle_gamma   90.00
#
_symmetry.space_group_name_H-M   'P 1'
#
loop_
_entity.id
_entity.type
_entity.pdbx_description
1 polymer ?
#
loop_
_entity_poly.entity_id
_entity_poly.type
_entity_poly.pdbx_seq_one_letter_code
_entity_poly.pdbx_strand_id
1 'polypeptide(L)' 'MELAKEEKCEFLPFLSPRKVIVKGGRIVAVQFVRTEQDETGKWNEDEDQIVRLKADVVISAFGSVLSDPKGRVLGS' A
#
# COMPACT_ATOMS: atom_id res chain seq x y z
N MET A 1 9.05 -3.99 14.07
CA MET A 1 9.48 -2.74 13.43
C MET A 1 10.99 -2.57 13.54
N GLU A 2 11.57 -2.83 14.72
CA GLU A 2 13.02 -2.70 14.95
C GLU A 2 13.90 -3.41 13.91
N LEU A 3 13.65 -4.68 13.60
CA LEU A 3 14.45 -5.41 12.58
C LEU A 3 14.47 -4.72 11.22
N ALA A 4 13.32 -4.29 10.71
CA ALA A 4 13.24 -3.59 9.43
C ALA A 4 14.00 -2.24 9.46
N LYS A 5 13.99 -1.55 10.60
CA LYS A 5 14.77 -0.33 10.80
C LYS A 5 16.28 -0.61 10.86
N GLU A 6 16.69 -1.66 11.56
CA GLU A 6 18.09 -2.14 11.62
C GLU A 6 18.61 -2.51 10.23
N GLU A 7 17.76 -3.13 9.42
CA GLU A 7 18.03 -3.48 8.01
C GLU A 7 17.88 -2.31 7.03
N LYS A 8 17.69 -1.08 7.55
CA LYS A 8 17.60 0.17 6.76
C LYS A 8 16.42 0.23 5.79
N CYS A 9 15.31 -0.45 6.10
CA CYS A 9 14.07 -0.27 5.36
C CYS A 9 13.55 1.16 5.57
N GLU A 10 13.09 1.78 4.50
CA GLU A 10 12.54 3.13 4.52
C GLU A 10 11.04 3.10 4.82
N PHE A 11 10.58 4.03 5.65
CA PHE A 11 9.18 4.13 6.07
C PHE A 11 8.62 5.46 5.56
N LEU A 12 7.61 5.39 4.70
CA LEU A 12 6.91 6.54 4.14
C LEU A 12 5.47 6.57 4.70
N PRO A 13 5.23 7.28 5.82
CA PRO A 13 3.91 7.33 6.44
C PRO A 13 2.95 8.21 5.63
N PHE A 14 1.66 8.13 5.97
CA PHE A 14 0.62 9.03 5.47
C PHE A 14 0.39 8.98 3.95
N LEU A 15 0.53 7.80 3.34
CA LEU A 15 0.35 7.57 1.91
C LEU A 15 -0.68 6.48 1.65
N SER A 16 -1.68 6.79 0.82
CA SER A 16 -2.69 5.84 0.36
C SER A 16 -2.48 5.49 -1.12
N PRO A 17 -2.37 4.21 -1.51
CA PRO A 17 -2.04 3.80 -2.87
C PRO A 17 -3.20 4.00 -3.84
N ARG A 18 -2.95 4.65 -4.99
CA ARG A 18 -3.96 4.91 -6.03
C ARG A 18 -3.73 4.22 -7.35
N LYS A 19 -2.48 4.10 -7.81
CA LYS A 19 -2.20 3.50 -9.12
C LYS A 19 -0.82 2.87 -9.18
N VAL A 20 -0.76 1.64 -9.69
CA VAL A 20 0.50 1.03 -10.12
C VAL A 20 0.78 1.45 -11.57
N ILE A 21 1.98 1.98 -11.82
CA ILE A 21 2.40 2.43 -13.14
C ILE A 21 3.24 1.33 -13.78
N VAL A 22 2.74 0.78 -14.89
CA VAL A 22 3.39 -0.27 -15.66
C VAL A 22 3.83 0.28 -17.01
N LYS A 23 5.07 0.02 -17.41
CA LYS A 23 5.61 0.34 -18.74
C LYS A 23 6.41 -0.85 -19.26
N GLY A 24 6.18 -1.23 -20.52
CA GLY A 24 6.86 -2.38 -21.12
C GLY A 24 6.63 -3.69 -20.36
N GLY A 25 5.46 -3.88 -19.77
CA GLY A 25 5.12 -5.07 -18.98
C GLY A 25 5.79 -5.17 -17.60
N ARG A 26 6.51 -4.13 -17.13
CA ARG A 26 7.13 -4.08 -15.80
C ARG A 26 6.57 -2.92 -14.98
N ILE A 27 6.44 -3.12 -13.68
CA ILE A 27 6.14 -2.03 -12.75
C ILE A 27 7.34 -1.08 -12.75
N VAL A 28 7.08 0.22 -12.80
CA VAL A 28 8.12 1.26 -12.77
C VAL A 28 7.90 2.29 -11.66
N ALA A 29 6.69 2.36 -11.12
CA ALA A 29 6.33 3.24 -10.00
C ALA A 29 4.98 2.87 -9.39
N VAL A 30 4.73 3.38 -8.19
CA VAL A 30 3.43 3.42 -7.53
C VAL A 30 3.07 4.88 -7.23
N GLN A 31 1.84 5.28 -7.56
CA GLN A 31 1.26 6.55 -7.22
C GLN A 31 0.46 6.42 -5.93
N PHE A 32 0.71 7.34 -5.01
CA PHE A 32 -0.01 7.51 -3.75
C PHE A 32 -0.63 8.90 -3.69
N VAL A 33 -1.61 9.06 -2.81
CA VAL A 33 -2.12 10.36 -2.35
C VAL A 33 -1.80 10.52 -0.87
N ARG A 34 -1.61 11.76 -0.42
CA ARG A 34 -1.37 12.05 0.99
C ARG A 34 -2.63 11.78 1.81
N THR A 35 -2.45 11.24 3.00
CA THR A 35 -3.51 11.08 3.99
C THR A 35 -3.25 11.98 5.19
N GLU A 36 -4.29 12.49 5.83
CA GLU A 36 -4.19 13.24 7.07
C GLU A 36 -5.35 12.93 8.01
N GLN A 37 -5.12 13.13 9.31
CA GLN A 37 -6.14 12.96 10.33
C GLN A 37 -6.63 14.34 10.76
N ASP A 38 -7.96 14.55 10.73
CA ASP A 38 -8.57 15.78 11.21
C ASP A 38 -8.75 15.79 12.74
N GLU A 39 -9.24 16.90 13.27
CA GLU A 39 -9.45 17.11 14.71
C GLU A 39 -10.47 16.12 15.33
N THR A 40 -11.32 15.50 14.51
CA THR A 40 -12.29 14.48 14.95
C THR A 40 -11.70 13.06 14.94
N GLY A 41 -10.45 12.92 14.50
CA GLY A 41 -9.78 11.64 14.36
C GLY A 41 -10.10 10.92 13.05
N LYS A 42 -10.86 11.53 12.15
CA LYS A 42 -11.19 10.94 10.85
C LYS A 42 -10.01 11.08 9.90
N TRP A 43 -9.72 10.01 9.17
CA TRP A 43 -8.71 10.00 8.12
C TRP A 43 -9.30 10.48 6.79
N ASN A 44 -8.63 11.45 6.18
CA ASN A 44 -8.99 12.01 4.88
C ASN A 44 -7.83 11.80 3.90
N GLU A 45 -8.15 11.74 2.61
CA GLU A 45 -7.18 11.56 1.52
C GLU A 45 -7.23 12.78 0.61
N ASP A 46 -6.08 13.38 0.32
CA ASP A 46 -5.96 14.58 -0.51
C ASP A 46 -5.51 14.18 -1.93
N GLU A 47 -6.46 14.22 -2.87
CA GLU A 47 -6.25 13.83 -4.27
C GLU A 47 -5.34 14.78 -5.05
N ASP A 48 -5.16 16.02 -4.59
CA ASP A 48 -4.29 17.01 -5.21
C ASP A 48 -2.83 16.83 -4.77
N GLN A 49 -2.62 16.24 -3.58
CA GLN A 49 -1.29 15.93 -3.03
C GLN A 49 -0.81 14.52 -3.41
N ILE A 50 -0.25 14.41 -4.61
CA ILE A 50 0.20 13.14 -5.20
C ILE A 50 1.70 12.87 -4.97
N VAL A 51 2.06 11.64 -4.61
CA VAL A 51 3.43 11.12 -4.59
C VAL A 51 3.60 10.01 -5.62
N ARG A 52 4.63 10.08 -6.45
CA ARG A 52 5.00 9.01 -7.39
C ARG A 52 6.35 8.41 -6.97
N LEU A 53 6.29 7.26 -6.34
CA LEU A 53 7.47 6.53 -5.88
C LEU A 53 7.90 5.52 -6.95
N LYS A 54 9.15 5.59 -7.41
CA LYS A 54 9.70 4.60 -8.34
C LYS A 54 9.88 3.27 -7.61
N ALA A 55 9.46 2.19 -8.26
CA ALA A 55 9.55 0.84 -7.73
C ALA A 55 9.46 -0.17 -8.88
N ASP A 56 10.19 -1.28 -8.76
CA ASP A 56 10.13 -2.39 -9.71
C ASP A 56 9.23 -3.53 -9.20
N VAL A 57 9.02 -3.60 -7.88
CA VAL A 57 8.25 -4.65 -7.19
C VAL A 57 7.27 -4.02 -6.20
N VAL A 58 6.07 -4.58 -6.11
CA VAL A 58 5.02 -4.16 -5.17
C VAL A 58 4.50 -5.38 -4.44
N ILE A 59 4.50 -5.33 -3.10
CA ILE A 59 4.01 -6.39 -2.23
C ILE A 59 2.83 -5.83 -1.43
N SER A 60 1.61 -6.31 -1.70
CA SER A 60 0.45 -5.94 -0.88
C SER A 60 0.43 -6.80 0.39
N ALA A 61 0.53 -6.15 1.54
CA ALA A 61 0.55 -6.82 2.85
C ALA A 61 -0.56 -6.31 3.78
N PHE A 62 -1.75 -6.01 3.24
CA PHE A 62 -2.89 -5.50 4.02
C PHE A 62 -3.50 -6.53 4.97
N GLY A 63 -3.17 -7.81 4.81
CA GLY A 63 -3.66 -8.90 5.63
C GLY A 63 -4.45 -9.93 4.82
N SER A 64 -5.29 -10.70 5.51
CA SER A 64 -6.06 -11.80 4.93
C SER A 64 -7.53 -11.69 5.34
N VAL A 65 -8.42 -12.20 4.50
CA VAL A 65 -9.86 -12.30 4.77
C VAL A 65 -10.38 -13.66 4.32
N LEU A 66 -11.42 -14.18 5.00
CA LEU A 66 -12.19 -15.31 4.50
C LEU A 66 -13.28 -14.78 3.56
N SER A 67 -13.01 -14.79 2.26
CA SER A 67 -13.92 -14.27 1.23
C SER A 67 -14.65 -15.34 0.45
N ASP A 68 -14.26 -16.62 0.56
CA ASP A 68 -14.98 -17.73 -0.07
C ASP A 68 -16.30 -18.00 0.67
N PRO A 69 -17.48 -17.73 0.06
CA PRO A 69 -18.77 -17.93 0.70
C PRO A 69 -19.08 -19.40 1.00
N LYS A 70 -18.38 -20.34 0.35
CA LYS A 70 -18.61 -21.78 0.47
C LYS A 70 -17.58 -22.49 1.35
N GLY A 71 -16.64 -21.75 1.95
CA GLY A 71 -15.68 -22.27 2.91
C GLY A 71 -14.94 -23.52 2.40
N ARG A 72 -14.34 -23.46 1.20
CA ARG A 72 -13.54 -24.59 0.73
C ARG A 72 -12.18 -24.54 1.42
N VAL A 73 -11.98 -25.44 2.39
CA VAL A 73 -10.64 -25.70 2.94
C VAL A 73 -9.83 -26.40 1.85
N LEU A 74 -8.79 -25.73 1.34
CA LEU A 74 -7.82 -26.37 0.46
C LEU A 74 -6.95 -27.32 1.32
N GLY A 75 -7.40 -28.55 1.49
CA GLY A 75 -6.67 -29.53 2.32
C GLY A 75 -7.40 -30.81 2.72
N SER A 76 -8.30 -31.35 1.90
CA SER A 76 -8.82 -32.73 2.05
C SER A 76 -8.86 -33.43 0.71
#